data_AF-M2RJ79-F1
#
_entry.id   AF-M2RJ79-F1
#
_cell.length_a   1.000
_cell.length_b   1.000
_cell.length_c   1.000
_cell.angle_alpha   90.00
_cell.angle_beta   90.00
_cell.angle_gamma   90.00
#
_symmetry.space_group_name_H-M   'P 1'
#
loop_
_entity.id
_entity.type
_entity.pdbx_description
1 polymer ?
#
loop_
_entity_poly.entity_id
_entity_poly.type
_entity_poly.pdbx_seq_one_letter_code
_entity_poly.pdbx_strand_id
1 'polypeptide(L)'
;RTHRWVNHYPIQTLQRLMHAVFPQSMDYRFSDLRRPDLDEDIMKCSIWSRHRNSLSAPSTSAVVFVQPPWILSWGDFESFVRCSSVSSDKLLNTDPFKTTFSSDERLWAKIWDVSFQQKSRFFIVTTYWGWVWGAFSRAWTNGFVTRHCDFRESSPTILESSLYWLASAMELEGSWQVPEVSEPIYSSIETPCLVRDIMPPESWEVDRRTLLALSVLT
;
A
#
# COMPACT_ATOMS: atom_id res chain seq x y z
N ARG A 1 -17.56 5.84 -5.42
CA ARG A 1 -18.06 7.06 -4.72
C ARG A 1 -17.28 7.33 -3.44
N THR A 2 -17.05 6.33 -2.58
CA THR A 2 -16.28 6.45 -1.32
C THR A 2 -14.86 7.00 -1.50
N HIS A 3 -14.09 6.48 -2.47
CA HIS A 3 -12.74 7.00 -2.73
C HIS A 3 -12.69 8.50 -3.05
N ARG A 4 -13.64 9.01 -3.85
CA ARG A 4 -13.70 10.45 -4.14
C ARG A 4 -13.91 11.27 -2.86
N TRP A 5 -14.73 10.77 -1.94
CA TRP A 5 -14.92 11.42 -0.65
C TRP A 5 -13.63 11.40 0.17
N VAL A 6 -12.98 10.24 0.30
CA VAL A 6 -11.72 10.10 1.07
C VAL A 6 -10.63 11.02 0.48
N ASN A 7 -10.48 11.05 -0.84
CA ASN A 7 -9.50 11.91 -1.49
C ASN A 7 -9.82 13.40 -1.33
N HIS A 8 -11.09 13.79 -1.41
CA HIS A 8 -11.47 15.20 -1.39
C HIS A 8 -11.52 15.80 0.03
N TYR A 9 -11.83 15.01 1.04
CA TYR A 9 -12.00 15.50 2.41
C TYR A 9 -10.80 15.17 3.31
N PRO A 10 -10.65 13.95 3.87
CA PRO A 10 -9.60 13.68 4.84
C PRO A 10 -8.21 13.83 4.22
N ILE A 11 -7.97 13.36 2.99
CA ILE A 11 -6.63 13.41 2.36
C ILE A 11 -6.20 14.85 2.03
N GLN A 12 -7.08 15.66 1.42
CA GLN A 12 -6.77 17.08 1.18
C GLN A 12 -6.56 17.86 2.48
N THR A 13 -7.36 17.56 3.51
CA THR A 13 -7.20 18.16 4.83
C THR A 13 -5.85 17.77 5.43
N LEU A 14 -5.48 16.50 5.35
CA LEU A 14 -4.18 15.98 5.79
C LEU A 14 -3.03 16.70 5.10
N GLN A 15 -3.10 16.88 3.78
CA GLN A 15 -2.06 17.60 3.06
C GLN A 15 -1.89 19.03 3.57
N ARG A 16 -3.00 19.76 3.75
CA ARG A 16 -2.96 21.14 4.27
C ARG A 16 -2.42 21.18 5.69
N LEU A 17 -2.80 20.23 6.54
CA LEU A 17 -2.28 20.13 7.91
C LEU A 17 -0.79 19.79 7.92
N MET A 18 -0.33 18.85 7.10
CA MET A 18 1.09 18.56 6.94
C MET A 18 1.87 19.81 6.55
N HIS A 19 1.38 20.57 5.56
CA HIS A 19 2.02 21.81 5.10
C HIS A 19 2.02 22.92 6.17
N ALA A 20 0.99 22.98 7.02
CA ALA A 20 0.88 23.97 8.09
C ALA A 20 1.76 23.63 9.30
N VAL A 21 1.80 22.35 9.70
CA VAL A 21 2.54 21.90 10.90
C VAL A 21 4.01 21.65 10.59
N PHE A 22 4.30 21.13 9.39
CA PHE A 22 5.65 20.77 8.94
C PHE A 22 5.95 21.48 7.61
N PRO A 23 6.45 22.73 7.63
CA PRO A 23 6.74 23.49 6.41
C PRO A 23 7.68 22.78 5.41
N GLN A 24 8.56 21.90 5.90
CA GLN A 24 9.42 21.04 5.07
C GLN A 24 8.64 20.06 4.16
N SER A 25 7.35 19.85 4.42
CA SER A 25 6.47 19.00 3.62
C SER A 25 5.79 19.72 2.45
N MET A 26 6.05 21.01 2.23
CA MET A 26 5.45 21.81 1.15
C MET A 26 5.64 21.20 -0.25
N ASP A 27 6.77 20.53 -0.48
CA ASP A 27 7.04 19.85 -1.75
C ASP A 27 6.29 18.53 -1.90
N TYR A 28 5.66 18.01 -0.84
CA TYR A 28 4.93 16.76 -0.86
C TYR A 28 3.44 16.98 -1.17
N ARG A 29 2.86 16.02 -1.90
CA ARG A 29 1.44 16.03 -2.23
C ARG A 29 0.90 14.62 -2.35
N PHE A 30 -0.41 14.51 -2.21
CA PHE A 30 -1.13 13.31 -2.62
C PHE A 30 -1.34 13.28 -4.13
N SER A 31 -1.12 12.11 -4.72
CA SER A 31 -1.47 11.84 -6.12
C SER A 31 -1.96 10.41 -6.27
N ASP A 32 -2.95 10.20 -7.13
CA ASP A 32 -3.41 8.85 -7.47
C ASP A 32 -2.28 8.02 -8.10
N LEU A 33 -2.21 6.74 -7.75
CA LEU A 33 -1.29 5.79 -8.37
C LEU A 33 -1.65 5.63 -9.86
N ARG A 34 -0.78 6.10 -10.76
CA ARG A 34 -1.07 6.24 -12.20
C ARG A 34 -1.10 4.94 -13.00
N ARG A 35 -0.90 3.78 -12.39
CA ARG A 35 -0.91 2.51 -13.14
C ARG A 35 -2.35 1.99 -13.17
N PRO A 36 -2.90 1.67 -14.36
CA PRO A 36 -4.15 0.93 -14.45
C PRO A 36 -3.91 -0.43 -13.81
N ASP A 37 -4.31 -0.55 -12.56
CA ASP A 37 -4.32 -1.80 -11.83
C ASP A 37 -5.63 -2.52 -12.18
N LEU A 38 -5.57 -3.83 -12.41
CA LEU A 38 -6.77 -4.64 -12.65
C LEU A 38 -7.76 -4.52 -11.47
N ASP A 39 -7.22 -4.20 -10.29
CA ASP A 39 -7.97 -4.09 -9.04
C ASP A 39 -8.42 -2.64 -8.72
N GLU A 40 -8.38 -1.69 -9.66
CA GLU A 40 -8.76 -0.29 -9.38
C GLU A 40 -10.19 -0.11 -8.85
N ASP A 41 -11.09 -1.03 -9.19
CA ASP A 41 -12.46 -1.05 -8.71
C ASP A 41 -12.58 -1.64 -7.29
N ILE A 42 -11.57 -2.43 -6.87
CA ILE A 42 -11.50 -3.15 -5.60
C ILE A 42 -10.73 -2.33 -4.55
N MET A 43 -9.59 -1.76 -4.95
CA MET A 43 -8.69 -1.01 -4.09
C MET A 43 -8.10 0.16 -4.84
N LYS A 44 -8.27 1.36 -4.30
CA LYS A 44 -7.65 2.56 -4.85
C LYS A 44 -6.49 3.00 -3.98
N CYS A 45 -5.42 3.43 -4.64
CA CYS A 45 -4.17 3.81 -4.00
C CYS A 45 -3.86 5.29 -4.28
N SER A 46 -3.61 6.05 -3.23
CA SER A 46 -3.05 7.40 -3.29
C SER A 46 -1.66 7.40 -2.70
N ILE A 47 -0.75 8.17 -3.28
CA ILE A 47 0.65 8.23 -2.85
C ILE A 47 0.92 9.60 -2.24
N TRP A 48 1.52 9.62 -1.04
CA TRP A 48 2.19 10.78 -0.47
C TRP A 48 3.65 10.78 -0.93
N SER A 49 4.00 11.70 -1.82
CA SER A 49 5.35 11.77 -2.39
C SER A 49 5.78 13.20 -2.69
N ARG A 50 7.09 13.40 -2.77
CA ARG A 50 7.68 14.67 -3.22
C ARG A 50 7.33 14.95 -4.68
N HIS A 51 6.94 16.18 -4.98
CA HIS A 51 6.61 16.64 -6.31
C HIS A 51 7.79 16.45 -7.26
N ARG A 52 7.52 15.86 -8.44
CA ARG A 52 8.49 15.56 -9.51
C ARG A 52 9.27 16.75 -10.08
N ASN A 53 9.01 17.98 -9.63
CA ASN A 53 9.73 19.18 -10.09
C ASN A 53 10.88 19.53 -9.14
N SER A 54 11.01 18.79 -8.03
CA SER A 54 12.16 18.89 -7.15
C SER A 54 13.38 18.29 -7.83
N LEU A 55 14.55 18.91 -7.63
CA LEU A 55 15.84 18.45 -8.19
C LEU A 55 16.28 17.08 -7.64
N SER A 56 15.67 16.63 -6.53
CA SER A 56 15.90 15.30 -5.96
C SER A 56 14.97 14.24 -6.57
N ALA A 57 15.45 12.99 -6.67
CA ALA A 57 14.61 11.86 -7.08
C ALA A 57 13.30 11.82 -6.26
N PRO A 58 12.15 11.53 -6.89
CA PRO A 58 10.88 11.45 -6.18
C PRO A 58 10.96 10.36 -5.10
N SER A 59 10.83 10.78 -3.84
CA SER A 59 10.72 9.88 -2.70
C SER A 59 9.23 9.72 -2.33
N THR A 60 8.76 8.48 -2.38
CA THR A 60 7.44 8.09 -1.87
C THR A 60 7.58 7.87 -0.38
N SER A 61 6.86 8.65 0.42
CA SER A 61 6.92 8.53 1.88
C SER A 61 5.87 7.56 2.40
N ALA A 62 4.62 7.66 1.94
CA ALA A 62 3.53 6.79 2.37
C ALA A 62 2.58 6.44 1.22
N VAL A 63 1.91 5.28 1.34
CA VAL A 63 0.82 4.87 0.44
C VAL A 63 -0.49 4.77 1.21
N VAL A 64 -1.56 5.33 0.66
CA VAL A 64 -2.91 5.28 1.23
C VAL A 64 -3.79 4.38 0.38
N PHE A 65 -4.25 3.29 0.98
CA PHE A 65 -5.14 2.31 0.41
C PHE A 65 -6.57 2.58 0.85
N VAL A 66 -7.47 2.68 -0.12
CA VAL A 66 -8.90 2.89 0.12
C VAL A 66 -9.67 1.71 -0.44
N GLN A 67 -10.23 0.90 0.45
CA GLN A 67 -11.11 -0.21 0.09
C GLN A 67 -12.51 0.02 0.67
N PRO A 68 -13.55 0.15 -0.15
CA PRO A 68 -14.90 0.32 0.38
C PRO A 68 -15.36 -0.82 1.30
N PRO A 69 -16.30 -0.56 2.21
CA PRO A 69 -16.79 -1.53 3.20
C PRO A 69 -17.53 -2.74 2.63
N TRP A 70 -18.04 -2.64 1.39
CA TRP A 70 -18.68 -3.76 0.69
C TRP A 70 -17.66 -4.70 0.03
N ILE A 71 -16.38 -4.32 0.03
CA ILE A 71 -15.27 -5.11 -0.48
C ILE A 71 -14.48 -5.69 0.68
N LEU A 72 -14.17 -4.86 1.68
CA LEU A 72 -13.50 -5.27 2.91
C LEU A 72 -14.49 -5.20 4.07
N SER A 73 -14.98 -6.36 4.51
CA SER A 73 -15.88 -6.44 5.65
C SER A 73 -15.17 -6.06 6.96
N TRP A 74 -15.94 -5.71 7.98
CA TRP A 74 -15.38 -5.41 9.31
C TRP A 74 -14.57 -6.59 9.88
N GLY A 75 -15.09 -7.82 9.76
CA GLY A 75 -14.42 -9.02 10.25
C GLY A 75 -13.12 -9.32 9.52
N ASP A 76 -13.09 -9.09 8.20
CA ASP A 76 -11.85 -9.22 7.41
C ASP A 76 -10.83 -8.14 7.80
N PHE A 77 -11.29 -6.91 8.06
CA PHE A 77 -10.42 -5.82 8.45
C PHE A 77 -9.81 -6.02 9.84
N GLU A 78 -10.59 -6.55 10.79
CA GLU A 78 -10.05 -7.00 12.08
C GLU A 78 -9.07 -8.16 11.93
N SER A 79 -9.37 -9.12 11.05
CA SER A 79 -8.48 -10.27 10.80
C SER A 79 -7.15 -9.82 10.21
N PHE A 80 -7.19 -8.87 9.27
CA PHE A 80 -6.02 -8.19 8.73
C PHE A 80 -5.16 -7.55 9.82
N VAL A 81 -5.77 -6.84 10.78
CA VAL A 81 -5.03 -6.22 11.91
C VAL A 81 -4.41 -7.26 12.84
N ARG A 82 -5.08 -8.40 13.07
CA ARG A 82 -4.56 -9.49 13.90
C ARG A 82 -3.42 -10.24 13.23
N CYS A 83 -3.44 -10.32 11.90
CA CYS A 83 -2.38 -10.90 11.10
C CYS A 83 -1.24 -9.87 10.97
N SER A 84 -0.33 -9.81 11.94
CA SER A 84 0.76 -8.83 11.93
C SER A 84 1.93 -9.23 11.01
N SER A 85 2.01 -10.49 10.57
CA SER A 85 3.09 -10.96 9.71
C SER A 85 2.55 -11.71 8.51
N VAL A 86 2.91 -11.26 7.32
CA VAL A 86 2.81 -12.09 6.11
C VAL A 86 3.82 -13.20 6.27
N SER A 87 3.38 -14.42 6.59
CA SER A 87 4.29 -15.57 6.63
C SER A 87 4.83 -15.80 5.23
N SER A 88 6.06 -15.32 4.98
CA SER A 88 6.79 -15.49 3.72
C SER A 88 6.84 -16.95 3.27
N ASP A 89 6.79 -17.90 4.20
CA ASP A 89 6.74 -19.34 3.91
C ASP A 89 5.54 -19.75 3.06
N LYS A 90 4.34 -19.17 3.27
CA LYS A 90 3.17 -19.50 2.43
C LYS A 90 3.25 -18.88 1.04
N LEU A 91 3.83 -17.70 0.92
CA LEU A 91 3.97 -17.01 -0.36
C LEU A 91 5.04 -17.65 -1.26
N LEU A 92 6.08 -18.24 -0.67
CA LEU A 92 7.23 -18.77 -1.41
C LEU A 92 7.14 -20.27 -1.70
N ASN A 93 6.45 -21.07 -0.87
CA ASN A 93 6.51 -22.54 -0.95
C ASN A 93 5.21 -23.24 -1.40
N THR A 94 4.21 -22.51 -1.88
CA THR A 94 2.90 -23.11 -2.17
C THR A 94 2.53 -23.05 -3.64
N ASP A 95 2.04 -24.18 -4.17
CA ASP A 95 1.54 -24.32 -5.55
C ASP A 95 0.46 -23.26 -5.82
N PRO A 96 0.68 -22.33 -6.76
CA PRO A 96 -0.26 -21.22 -7.01
C PRO A 96 -1.65 -21.68 -7.43
N PHE A 97 -1.80 -22.94 -7.89
CA PHE A 97 -3.09 -23.51 -8.31
C PHE A 97 -3.84 -24.23 -7.19
N LYS A 98 -3.24 -24.41 -6.01
CA LYS A 98 -3.88 -25.09 -4.86
C LYS A 98 -4.06 -24.22 -3.63
N THR A 99 -3.46 -23.03 -3.61
CA THR A 99 -3.42 -22.19 -2.42
C THR A 99 -4.58 -21.21 -2.42
N THR A 100 -5.57 -21.45 -1.57
CA THR A 100 -6.65 -20.49 -1.35
C THR A 100 -6.22 -19.46 -0.32
N PHE A 101 -5.87 -18.26 -0.76
CA PHE A 101 -5.63 -17.14 0.15
C PHE A 101 -6.93 -16.65 0.77
N SER A 102 -6.92 -16.42 2.08
CA SER A 102 -8.00 -15.72 2.77
C SER A 102 -8.03 -14.23 2.40
N SER A 103 -9.14 -13.56 2.70
CA SER A 103 -9.38 -12.15 2.38
C SER A 103 -8.31 -11.21 2.95
N ASP A 104 -7.90 -11.45 4.20
CA ASP A 104 -6.85 -10.73 4.91
C ASP A 104 -5.45 -10.98 4.32
N GLU A 105 -5.13 -12.23 3.94
CA GLU A 105 -3.87 -12.57 3.26
C GLU A 105 -3.76 -11.86 1.90
N ARG A 106 -4.86 -11.78 1.13
CA ARG A 106 -4.89 -11.05 -0.15
C ARG A 106 -4.71 -9.55 0.05
N LEU A 107 -5.33 -8.98 1.08
CA LEU A 107 -5.17 -7.57 1.41
C LEU A 107 -3.71 -7.26 1.77
N TRP A 108 -3.10 -8.09 2.61
CA TRP A 108 -1.69 -7.96 2.96
C TRP A 108 -0.76 -8.07 1.75
N ALA A 109 -0.97 -9.07 0.89
CA ALA A 109 -0.18 -9.26 -0.33
C ALA A 109 -0.27 -8.01 -1.23
N LYS A 110 -1.48 -7.48 -1.44
CA LYS A 110 -1.68 -6.27 -2.26
C LYS A 110 -1.00 -5.04 -1.67
N ILE A 111 -1.13 -4.83 -0.36
CA ILE A 111 -0.48 -3.71 0.35
C ILE A 111 1.04 -3.84 0.21
N TRP A 112 1.59 -5.04 0.40
CA TRP A 112 3.01 -5.32 0.26
C TRP A 112 3.49 -5.03 -1.17
N ASP A 113 2.83 -5.58 -2.19
CA ASP A 113 3.19 -5.40 -3.60
C ASP A 113 3.24 -3.92 -3.98
N VAL A 114 2.20 -3.17 -3.65
CA VAL A 114 2.13 -1.74 -4.00
C VAL A 114 3.16 -0.94 -3.21
N SER A 115 3.32 -1.20 -1.92
CA SER A 115 4.26 -0.48 -1.07
C SER A 115 5.71 -0.74 -1.50
N PHE A 116 6.05 -1.99 -1.80
CA PHE A 116 7.35 -2.41 -2.32
C PHE A 116 7.64 -1.77 -3.68
N GLN A 117 6.68 -1.79 -4.61
CA GLN A 117 6.81 -1.13 -5.92
C GLN A 117 7.02 0.38 -5.81
N GLN A 118 6.35 1.04 -4.85
CA GLN A 118 6.52 2.47 -4.60
C GLN A 118 7.73 2.81 -3.73
N LYS A 119 8.45 1.81 -3.22
CA LYS A 119 9.58 1.94 -2.29
C LYS A 119 9.22 2.73 -1.01
N SER A 120 7.97 2.60 -0.56
CA SER A 120 7.46 3.29 0.63
C SER A 120 7.10 2.29 1.72
N ARG A 121 7.81 2.33 2.84
CA ARG A 121 7.58 1.38 3.94
C ARG A 121 6.27 1.66 4.67
N PHE A 122 5.85 2.92 4.70
CA PHE A 122 4.68 3.34 5.43
C PHE A 122 3.42 3.25 4.58
N PHE A 123 2.33 2.83 5.22
CA PHE A 123 1.03 2.75 4.59
C PHE A 123 -0.12 3.09 5.53
N ILE A 124 -1.24 3.45 4.93
CA ILE A 124 -2.51 3.72 5.60
C ILE A 124 -3.58 2.94 4.86
N VAL A 125 -4.41 2.19 5.57
CA VAL A 125 -5.56 1.47 5.00
C VAL A 125 -6.82 2.06 5.59
N THR A 126 -7.80 2.39 4.74
CA THR A 126 -9.08 2.88 5.20
C THR A 126 -10.25 2.27 4.45
N THR A 127 -11.30 1.97 5.20
CA THR A 127 -12.60 1.57 4.68
C THR A 127 -13.63 2.69 4.68
N TYR A 128 -13.21 3.94 4.90
CA TYR A 128 -14.00 5.11 5.30
C TYR A 128 -14.44 5.11 6.77
N TRP A 129 -14.77 3.96 7.34
CA TRP A 129 -15.37 3.81 8.66
C TRP A 129 -14.30 3.42 9.67
N GLY A 130 -13.28 2.74 9.16
CA GLY A 130 -12.12 2.29 9.89
C GLY A 130 -10.84 2.78 9.24
N TRP A 131 -9.83 2.98 10.08
CA TRP A 131 -8.48 3.36 9.69
C TRP A 131 -7.48 2.46 10.40
N VAL A 132 -6.47 2.05 9.65
CA VAL A 132 -5.31 1.31 10.15
C VAL A 132 -4.08 1.95 9.54
N TRP A 133 -3.06 2.12 10.35
CA TRP A 133 -1.77 2.60 9.90
C TRP A 133 -0.74 1.52 10.11
N GLY A 134 0.27 1.49 9.25
CA GLY A 134 1.30 0.49 9.35
C GLY A 134 2.57 0.86 8.64
N ALA A 135 3.58 0.04 8.87
CA ALA A 135 4.85 0.11 8.18
C ALA A 135 5.47 -1.27 8.00
N PHE A 136 6.32 -1.37 6.99
CA PHE A 136 7.17 -2.54 6.78
C PHE A 136 8.56 -2.33 7.38
N SER A 137 9.19 -3.43 7.79
CA SER A 137 10.59 -3.49 8.16
C SER A 137 11.52 -3.08 7.01
N ARG A 138 12.81 -2.87 7.29
CA ARG A 138 13.78 -2.38 6.29
C ARG A 138 13.92 -3.32 5.09
N ALA A 139 13.94 -4.64 5.29
CA ALA A 139 13.97 -5.64 4.22
C ALA A 139 12.57 -6.15 3.82
N TRP A 140 11.49 -5.47 4.23
CA TRP A 140 10.12 -5.81 3.82
C TRP A 140 9.65 -7.21 4.21
N THR A 141 10.27 -7.79 5.24
CA THR A 141 9.96 -9.13 5.74
C THR A 141 8.83 -9.13 6.76
N ASN A 142 8.72 -8.06 7.55
CA ASN A 142 7.73 -7.93 8.61
C ASN A 142 6.86 -6.70 8.38
N GLY A 143 5.55 -6.87 8.63
CA GLY A 143 4.59 -5.78 8.69
C GLY A 143 4.33 -5.39 10.14
N PHE A 144 4.06 -4.11 10.37
CA PHE A 144 3.58 -3.59 11.64
C PHE A 144 2.30 -2.83 11.36
N VAL A 145 1.24 -3.12 12.10
CA VAL A 145 -0.04 -2.45 11.98
C VAL A 145 -0.53 -2.01 13.34
N THR A 146 -1.17 -0.85 13.38
CA THR A 146 -1.92 -0.40 14.55
C THR A 146 -3.18 -1.23 14.72
N ARG A 147 -3.81 -1.11 15.89
CA ARG A 147 -5.19 -1.54 16.04
C ARG A 147 -6.09 -0.83 15.02
N HIS A 148 -7.24 -1.44 14.77
CA HIS A 148 -8.35 -0.81 14.07
C HIS A 148 -8.82 0.44 14.85
N CYS A 149 -8.85 1.60 14.18
CA CYS A 149 -9.43 2.83 14.72
C CYS A 149 -10.74 3.14 14.01
N ASP A 150 -11.81 3.32 14.81
CA ASP A 150 -13.13 3.70 14.31
C ASP A 150 -13.15 5.19 13.94
N PHE A 151 -13.95 5.56 12.94
CA PHE A 151 -14.08 6.95 12.53
C PHE A 151 -14.59 7.90 13.61
N ARG A 152 -15.26 7.37 14.65
CA ARG A 152 -15.78 8.13 15.79
C ARG A 152 -14.74 8.36 16.88
N GLU A 153 -13.56 7.75 16.76
CA GLU A 153 -12.52 7.87 17.77
C GLU A 153 -11.98 9.31 17.81
N SER A 154 -12.00 9.90 19.01
CA SER A 154 -11.70 11.32 19.22
C SER A 154 -10.36 11.58 19.91
N SER A 155 -9.65 10.54 20.34
CA SER A 155 -8.39 10.69 21.10
C SER A 155 -7.45 9.48 20.93
N PRO A 156 -6.46 9.54 20.02
CA PRO A 156 -6.27 10.59 19.01
C PRO A 156 -7.34 10.50 17.90
N THR A 157 -7.63 11.62 17.25
CA THR A 157 -8.48 11.63 16.06
C THR A 157 -7.80 10.93 14.88
N ILE A 158 -8.58 10.55 13.86
CA ILE A 158 -8.04 10.00 12.60
C ILE A 158 -7.03 10.96 11.97
N LEU A 159 -7.32 12.26 11.98
CA LEU A 159 -6.45 13.26 11.37
C LEU A 159 -5.12 13.38 12.11
N GLU A 160 -5.15 13.42 13.44
CA GLU A 160 -3.94 13.45 14.28
C GLU A 160 -3.10 12.19 14.10
N SER A 161 -3.73 11.02 14.11
CA SER A 161 -3.07 9.74 13.88
C SER A 161 -2.42 9.71 12.50
N SER A 162 -3.17 10.10 11.46
CA SER A 162 -2.64 10.11 10.10
C SER A 162 -1.53 11.15 9.91
N LEU A 163 -1.62 12.31 10.55
CA LEU A 163 -0.57 13.32 10.56
C LEU A 163 0.72 12.76 11.18
N TYR A 164 0.61 12.08 12.32
CA TYR A 164 1.74 11.44 13.00
C TYR A 164 2.41 10.37 12.12
N TRP A 165 1.60 9.54 11.45
CA TRP A 165 2.12 8.51 10.55
C TRP A 165 2.75 9.08 9.27
N LEU A 166 2.21 10.16 8.71
CA LEU A 166 2.83 10.86 7.58
C LEU A 166 4.14 11.57 7.97
N ALA A 167 4.20 12.15 9.17
CA ALA A 167 5.44 12.71 9.70
C ALA A 167 6.50 11.61 9.89
N SER A 168 6.08 10.42 10.36
CA SER A 168 6.94 9.24 10.48
C SER A 168 7.45 8.73 9.14
N ALA A 169 6.59 8.74 8.13
CA ALA A 169 6.93 8.43 6.75
C ALA A 169 7.91 9.41 6.09
N MET A 170 8.03 10.62 6.65
CA MET A 170 9.00 11.63 6.24
C MET A 170 10.26 11.64 7.12
N GLU A 171 10.36 10.74 8.10
CA GLU A 171 11.47 10.63 9.05
C GLU A 171 11.71 11.95 9.81
N LEU A 172 10.63 12.63 10.19
CA LEU A 172 10.71 13.86 10.98
C LEU A 172 11.10 13.58 12.44
N GLU A 173 11.70 14.57 13.10
CA GLU A 173 12.11 14.42 14.50
C GLU A 173 10.92 14.15 15.43
N GLY A 174 11.10 13.22 16.38
CA GLY A 174 10.03 12.79 17.30
C GLY A 174 8.98 11.86 16.69
N SER A 175 9.16 11.43 15.44
CA SER A 175 8.26 10.50 14.77
C SER A 175 8.50 9.05 15.18
N TRP A 176 7.55 8.18 14.83
CA TRP A 176 7.73 6.74 15.02
C TRP A 176 8.83 6.21 14.11
N GLN A 177 9.68 5.34 14.66
CA GLN A 177 10.74 4.66 13.94
C GLN A 177 10.36 3.19 13.79
N VAL A 178 10.54 2.66 12.58
CA VAL A 178 10.30 1.24 12.32
C VAL A 178 11.27 0.43 13.19
N PRO A 179 10.77 -0.51 14.03
CA PRO A 179 11.63 -1.34 14.85
C PRO A 179 12.65 -2.11 14.03
N GLU A 180 13.88 -2.22 14.54
CA GLU A 180 14.88 -3.10 13.95
C GLU A 180 14.55 -4.55 14.32
N VAL A 181 14.37 -5.37 13.30
CA VAL A 181 14.09 -6.81 13.45
C VAL A 181 15.29 -7.57 12.90
N SER A 182 15.60 -8.72 13.49
CA SER A 182 16.57 -9.66 12.93
C SER A 182 16.01 -10.24 11.63
N GLU A 183 16.40 -9.67 10.51
CA GLU A 183 15.97 -10.13 9.19
C GLU A 183 16.97 -11.16 8.66
N PRO A 184 16.53 -12.32 8.16
CA PRO A 184 17.40 -13.23 7.44
C PRO A 184 18.02 -12.50 6.23
N ILE A 185 19.33 -12.63 6.06
CA ILE A 185 20.05 -12.07 4.92
C ILE A 185 19.68 -12.92 3.70
N TYR A 186 18.56 -12.60 3.05
CA TYR A 186 18.27 -13.15 1.73
C TYR A 186 19.15 -12.38 0.72
N SER A 187 20.19 -13.04 0.23
CA SER A 187 20.93 -12.58 -0.94
C SER A 187 19.95 -12.47 -2.10
N SER A 188 19.64 -11.23 -2.51
CA SER A 188 18.74 -10.87 -3.62
C SER A 188 17.34 -11.52 -3.58
N ILE A 189 16.34 -10.74 -3.16
CA ILE A 189 14.94 -11.00 -3.57
C ILE A 189 14.94 -10.86 -5.10
N GLU A 190 14.96 -11.99 -5.80
CA GLU A 190 14.82 -12.02 -7.25
C GLU A 190 13.50 -11.34 -7.60
N THR A 191 13.54 -10.29 -8.42
CA THR A 191 12.31 -9.73 -9.00
C THR A 191 11.63 -10.86 -9.79
N PRO A 192 10.35 -11.18 -9.53
CA PRO A 192 9.67 -12.23 -10.27
C PRO A 192 9.72 -11.88 -11.76
N CYS A 193 10.21 -12.84 -12.56
CA CYS A 193 10.28 -12.70 -14.01
C CYS A 193 8.88 -12.44 -14.54
N LEU A 194 8.66 -11.30 -15.19
CA LEU A 194 7.44 -11.06 -15.93
C LEU A 194 7.52 -11.83 -17.24
N VAL A 195 6.39 -12.23 -17.82
CA VAL A 195 6.35 -12.94 -19.13
C VAL A 195 7.13 -12.18 -20.21
N ARG A 196 7.20 -10.85 -20.11
CA ARG A 196 7.97 -9.96 -20.99
C ARG A 196 9.50 -10.16 -20.90
N ASP A 197 9.99 -10.76 -19.83
CA ASP A 197 11.42 -11.01 -19.60
C ASP A 197 11.86 -12.35 -20.23
N ILE A 198 10.89 -13.21 -20.59
CA ILE A 198 11.10 -14.52 -21.21
C ILE A 198 10.84 -14.46 -22.73
N MET A 199 9.97 -13.56 -23.18
CA MET A 199 9.62 -13.48 -24.60
C MET A 199 10.61 -12.61 -25.40
N PRO A 200 11.16 -13.13 -26.52
CA PRO A 200 11.99 -12.34 -27.41
C PRO A 200 11.18 -11.17 -28.01
N PRO A 201 11.82 -10.02 -28.28
CA PRO A 201 11.16 -8.82 -28.77
C PRO A 201 10.55 -8.95 -30.18
N GLU A 202 10.50 -10.14 -30.76
CA GLU A 202 9.94 -10.43 -32.09
C GLU A 202 8.55 -11.10 -32.02
N SER A 203 8.08 -11.52 -30.83
CA SER A 203 6.81 -12.23 -30.68
C SER A 203 5.57 -11.34 -30.54
N TRP A 204 5.70 -10.00 -30.56
CA TRP A 204 4.58 -9.07 -30.35
C TRP A 204 3.66 -8.89 -31.57
N GLU A 205 4.08 -9.30 -32.77
CA GLU A 205 3.24 -9.22 -33.97
C GLU A 205 2.22 -10.36 -34.03
N VAL A 206 2.53 -11.48 -33.40
CA VAL A 206 1.62 -12.61 -33.33
C VAL A 206 0.90 -12.52 -31.99
N ASP A 207 -0.36 -12.09 -32.09
CA ASP A 207 -1.46 -12.63 -31.30
C ASP A 207 -2.17 -11.72 -30.28
N ARG A 208 -2.72 -10.62 -30.77
CA ARG A 208 -3.88 -9.96 -30.14
C ARG A 208 -5.11 -10.88 -30.05
N ARG A 209 -5.16 -12.00 -30.78
CA ARG A 209 -6.31 -12.93 -30.78
C ARG A 209 -6.19 -14.02 -29.71
N THR A 210 -4.99 -14.48 -29.37
CA THR A 210 -4.80 -15.52 -28.35
C THR A 210 -4.71 -14.96 -26.94
N LEU A 211 -4.29 -13.70 -26.76
CA LEU A 211 -4.46 -12.99 -25.49
C LEU A 211 -5.94 -12.80 -25.11
N LEU A 212 -6.84 -12.64 -26.11
CA LEU A 212 -8.28 -12.61 -25.87
C LEU A 212 -8.87 -14.02 -25.62
N ALA A 213 -8.27 -15.06 -26.19
CA ALA A 213 -8.73 -16.44 -25.98
C ALA A 213 -8.43 -16.94 -24.56
N LEU A 214 -7.33 -16.48 -23.95
CA LEU A 214 -6.99 -16.82 -22.56
C LEU A 214 -7.79 -16.03 -21.52
N SER A 215 -8.33 -14.86 -21.88
CA SER A 215 -9.21 -14.08 -20.97
C SER A 215 -10.68 -14.54 -20.94
N VAL A 216 -11.07 -15.51 -21.78
CA VAL A 216 -12.45 -16.03 -21.88
C VAL A 216 -12.60 -17.40 -21.19
N LEU A 217 -11.51 -17.98 -20.67
CA LEU A 217 -11.52 -19.27 -19.96
C LEU A 217 -11.33 -19.16 -18.43
N THR A 218 -11.64 -18.00 -17.84
CA THR A 218 -11.80 -17.83 -16.38
C THR A 218 -13.11 -17.14 -16.06
#